data_AF-A0A7X4FP31-F1
#
_entry.id   AF-A0A7X4FP31-F1
#
_cell.length_a   1.000
_cell.length_b   1.000
_cell.length_c   1.000
_cell.angle_alpha   90.00
_cell.angle_beta   90.00
_cell.angle_gamma   90.00
#
_symmetry.space_group_name_H-M   'P 1'
#
loop_
_entity.id
_entity.type
_entity.pdbx_description
1 polymer ?
#
loop_
_entity_poly.entity_id
_entity_poly.type
_entity_poly.pdbx_seq_one_letter_code
_entity_poly.pdbx_strand_id
1 'polypeptide(L)' 'MTVVKCACGALAAFIVLTLAPAALAQSSITGEVSDNTGGVLPGVTVEVSSPALIEGSRVAVSD' A
#
# COMPACT_ATOMS: atom_id res chain seq x y z
N MET A 1 -30.64 -34.39 6.84
CA MET A 1 -30.60 -32.92 7.08
C MET A 1 -29.20 -32.36 7.33
N THR A 2 -28.16 -33.19 7.44
CA THR A 2 -26.77 -32.74 7.74
C THR A 2 -26.02 -32.23 6.50
N VAL A 3 -26.26 -32.81 5.32
CA VAL A 3 -25.58 -32.43 4.06
C VAL A 3 -25.99 -31.03 3.57
N VAL A 4 -27.24 -30.62 3.80
CA VAL A 4 -27.78 -29.29 3.43
C VAL A 4 -27.12 -28.15 4.22
N LYS A 5 -26.73 -28.39 5.48
CA LYS A 5 -26.01 -27.41 6.32
C LYS A 5 -24.57 -27.20 5.86
N CYS A 6 -23.88 -28.26 5.41
CA CYS A 6 -22.53 -28.16 4.85
C CYS A 6 -22.52 -27.42 3.49
N ALA A 7 -23.49 -27.70 2.61
CA ALA A 7 -23.60 -27.04 1.31
C ALA A 7 -23.89 -25.52 1.44
N CYS A 8 -24.77 -25.13 2.36
CA CYS A 8 -25.08 -23.72 2.62
C CYS A 8 -23.86 -22.97 3.20
N GLY A 9 -23.09 -23.61 4.09
CA GLY A 9 -21.85 -23.05 4.63
C GLY A 9 -20.76 -22.85 3.56
N ALA A 10 -20.62 -23.78 2.64
CA ALA A 10 -19.65 -23.67 1.53
C ALA A 10 -19.99 -22.52 0.58
N LEU A 11 -21.28 -22.32 0.28
CA LEU A 11 -21.73 -21.25 -0.61
C LEU A 11 -21.53 -19.86 0.02
N ALA A 12 -21.81 -19.73 1.32
CA ALA A 12 -21.56 -18.49 2.06
C ALA A 12 -20.06 -18.14 2.12
N ALA A 13 -19.20 -19.14 2.35
CA ALA A 13 -17.75 -18.94 2.35
C ALA A 13 -17.23 -18.48 0.97
N PHE A 14 -17.78 -19.04 -0.12
CA PHE A 14 -17.41 -18.63 -1.48
C PHE A 14 -17.81 -17.18 -1.77
N ILE A 15 -19.01 -16.77 -1.37
CA ILE A 15 -19.48 -15.38 -1.54
C ILE A 15 -18.58 -14.41 -0.79
N VAL A 16 -18.23 -14.71 0.47
CA VAL A 16 -17.33 -13.87 1.29
C VAL A 16 -15.96 -13.72 0.65
N LEU A 17 -15.41 -14.79 0.07
CA LEU A 17 -14.10 -14.76 -0.57
C LEU A 17 -14.11 -13.88 -1.85
N THR A 18 -15.21 -13.89 -2.61
CA THR A 18 -15.34 -13.07 -3.82
C THR A 18 -15.60 -11.58 -3.56
N LEU A 19 -16.04 -11.22 -2.35
CA LEU A 19 -16.41 -9.85 -1.99
C LEU A 19 -15.28 -9.10 -1.25
N ALA A 20 -14.12 -9.71 -1.09
CA ALA A 20 -12.97 -9.07 -0.46
C ALA A 20 -12.54 -7.83 -1.29
N PRO A 21 -12.54 -6.61 -0.70
CA PRO A 21 -12.09 -5.42 -1.40
C PRO A 21 -10.60 -5.57 -1.75
N ALA A 22 -10.22 -5.16 -2.96
CA ALA A 22 -8.82 -5.10 -3.35
C ALA A 22 -8.11 -4.06 -2.47
N ALA A 23 -7.11 -4.49 -1.71
CA ALA A 23 -6.24 -3.58 -0.97
C ALA A 23 -5.41 -2.77 -1.99
N LEU A 24 -5.76 -1.49 -2.17
CA LEU A 24 -5.02 -0.58 -3.06
C LEU A 24 -3.82 -0.01 -2.30
N ALA A 25 -2.60 -0.39 -2.68
CA ALA A 25 -1.35 0.07 -2.08
C ALA A 25 -0.71 1.28 -2.81
N GLN A 26 -1.48 2.03 -3.61
CA GLN A 26 -0.98 3.15 -4.40
C GLN A 26 -0.83 4.42 -3.55
N SER A 27 0.21 4.49 -2.73
CA SER A 27 0.64 5.73 -2.05
C SER A 27 1.82 6.33 -2.81
N SER A 28 1.71 7.59 -3.23
CA SER A 28 2.80 8.35 -3.85
C SER A 28 3.31 9.43 -2.89
N ILE A 29 4.63 9.50 -2.70
CA ILE A 29 5.31 10.55 -1.95
C ILE A 29 6.08 11.38 -2.98
N THR A 30 5.67 12.64 -3.18
CA THR A 30 6.30 13.56 -4.15
C THR A 30 6.92 14.74 -3.40
N GLY A 31 8.11 15.16 -3.80
CA GLY A 31 8.79 16.33 -3.23
C GLY A 31 10.00 16.73 -4.08
N GLU A 32 10.49 17.95 -3.87
CA GLU A 32 11.65 18.51 -4.55
C GLU A 32 12.74 18.81 -3.51
N VAL A 33 13.99 18.50 -3.83
CA VAL A 33 15.14 18.78 -2.96
C VAL A 33 15.84 20.03 -3.49
N SER A 34 15.98 21.08 -2.67
CA SER A 34 16.70 22.31 -3.05
C SER A 34 17.85 22.64 -2.09
N ASP A 35 18.89 23.30 -2.60
CA ASP A 35 19.97 23.90 -1.79
C ASP A 35 19.60 25.30 -1.26
N ASN A 36 20.44 25.89 -0.39
CA ASN A 36 20.30 27.23 0.18
C ASN A 36 20.27 28.37 -0.86
N THR A 37 20.69 28.08 -2.09
CA THR A 37 20.65 28.99 -3.24
C THR A 37 19.34 28.88 -4.05
N GLY A 38 18.44 27.96 -3.69
CA GLY A 38 17.18 27.70 -4.40
C GLY A 38 17.33 26.83 -5.64
N GLY A 39 18.50 26.23 -5.87
CA GLY A 39 18.72 25.27 -6.96
C GLY A 39 18.24 23.88 -6.61
N VAL A 40 17.61 23.20 -7.57
CA VAL A 40 17.17 21.80 -7.44
C VAL A 40 18.37 20.85 -7.41
N LEU A 41 18.33 19.86 -6.53
CA LEU A 41 19.38 18.87 -6.33
C LEU A 41 18.89 17.48 -6.77
N PRO A 42 19.09 17.12 -8.05
CA PRO A 42 18.79 15.77 -8.53
C PRO A 42 19.79 14.75 -7.96
N GLY A 43 19.37 13.50 -7.83
CA GLY A 43 20.21 12.39 -7.38
C GLY A 43 20.41 12.28 -5.87
N VAL A 44 19.64 13.01 -5.06
CA VAL A 44 19.70 12.93 -3.60
C VAL A 44 18.89 11.73 -3.10
N THR A 45 19.45 10.97 -2.16
CA THR A 45 18.77 9.89 -1.45
C THR A 45 17.88 10.45 -0.34
N VAL A 46 16.58 10.18 -0.40
CA VAL A 46 15.59 10.59 0.60
C VAL A 46 15.06 9.37 1.34
N GLU A 47 15.15 9.37 2.67
CA GLU A 47 14.56 8.35 3.54
C GLU A 47 13.38 8.95 4.32
N VAL A 48 12.19 8.36 4.17
CA VAL A 48 10.96 8.80 4.86
C VAL A 48 10.42 7.64 5.68
N SER A 49 10.25 7.86 6.99
CA SER A 49 9.64 6.89 7.90
C SER A 49 8.27 7.36 8.40
N SER A 50 7.31 6.43 8.47
CA SER A 50 5.96 6.71 9.01
C SER A 50 5.28 5.43 9.50
N PRO A 51 4.54 5.49 10.62
CA PRO A 51 3.78 4.35 11.14
C PRO A 51 2.62 3.91 10.23
N ALA A 52 2.23 4.75 9.26
CA ALA A 52 1.21 4.42 8.26
C ALA A 52 1.79 3.77 6.99
N LEU A 53 3.12 3.72 6.83
CA LEU A 53 3.77 3.00 5.73
C LEU A 53 3.75 1.50 6.03
N ILE A 54 3.36 0.70 5.04
CA ILE A 54 3.28 -0.77 5.15
C ILE A 54 4.64 -1.36 5.56
N GLU A 55 5.74 -0.75 5.10
CA GLU A 55 7.13 -1.13 5.41
C GLU A 55 7.84 -0.21 6.43
N GLY A 56 7.14 0.79 7.00
CA GLY A 56 7.65 1.70 8.02
C GLY A 56 8.64 2.77 7.54
N SER A 57 9.50 2.46 6.55
CA SER A 57 10.43 3.41 5.90
C SER A 57 10.50 3.18 4.39
N ARG A 58 10.72 4.25 3.62
CA ARG A 58 10.95 4.21 2.18
C ARG A 58 12.16 5.05 1.80
N VAL A 59 13.04 4.47 0.97
CA VAL A 59 14.20 5.14 0.39
C VAL A 59 13.97 5.36 -1.10
N ALA A 60 14.10 6.59 -1.56
CA ALA A 60 13.99 6.95 -2.98
C ALA A 60 15.14 7.88 -3.39
N VAL A 61 15.53 7.83 -4.65
CA VAL A 61 16.48 8.78 -5.24
C VAL A 61 15.65 9.83 -5.99
N SER A 62 15.87 11.11 -5.70
CA SER A 62 15.21 12.20 -6.42
C SER A 62 15.71 12.27 -7.87
N ASP A 63 14.79 12.46 -8.82
CA ASP A 63 15.09 12.73 -10.23
C ASP A 63 15.72 14.12 -10.43
#